data_AF-A0A6J8AE33-F1
#
_entry.id   AF-A0A6J8AE33-F1
#
_cell.length_a   1.000
_cell.length_b   1.000
_cell.length_c   1.000
_cell.angle_alpha   90.00
_cell.angle_beta   90.00
_cell.angle_gamma   90.00
#
_symmetry.space_group_name_H-M   'P 1'
#
loop_
_entity.id
_entity.type
_entity.pdbx_description
1 polymer ?
#
loop_
_entity_poly.entity_id
_entity_poly.type
_entity_poly.pdbx_seq_one_letter_code
_entity_poly.pdbx_strand_id
1 'polypeptide(L)'
;MGKAYPQKKVELEQYEADINEISQNYGPCFYTYHKMFSAKAAAAIVEHNIVINWSKVDDKLLNLVTHNVQSRACAHCGEFDHTSKFCEKAKHGIPTLSQGATHIRNTDKRGRPVSYIAGAELCNNYNYGTCYRRECKLMHACSQCGSSGHGMKTFGLAKQQTKQPRSNNENAKLDKLSNLSKASQTEMTKANI
;
A
#
# COMPACT_ATOMS: atom_id res chain seq x y z
N MET A 1 -34.90 37.08 29.29
CA MET A 1 -35.17 35.83 30.03
C MET A 1 -33.88 35.02 30.09
N GLY A 2 -33.47 34.49 31.26
CA GLY A 2 -32.37 33.51 31.31
C GLY A 2 -31.29 33.76 32.37
N LYS A 3 -31.59 33.48 33.64
CA LYS A 3 -30.57 33.25 34.69
C LYS A 3 -30.97 32.10 35.64
N ALA A 4 -31.70 31.09 35.14
CA ALA A 4 -32.20 30.02 35.99
C ALA A 4 -31.15 28.90 36.25
N TYR A 5 -30.25 28.61 35.31
CA TYR A 5 -29.28 27.52 35.46
C TYR A 5 -27.96 27.82 34.70
N PRO A 6 -27.02 28.59 35.28
CA PRO A 6 -25.74 28.90 34.62
C PRO A 6 -24.93 27.65 34.27
N GLN A 7 -25.03 26.59 35.08
CA GLN A 7 -24.34 25.31 34.85
C GLN A 7 -24.81 24.62 33.56
N LYS A 8 -26.11 24.71 33.25
CA LYS A 8 -26.70 24.15 32.01
C LYS A 8 -26.20 24.86 30.76
N LYS A 9 -25.88 26.16 30.87
CA LYS A 9 -25.32 26.90 29.74
C LYS A 9 -23.95 26.32 29.36
N VAL A 10 -23.06 26.14 30.35
CA VAL A 10 -21.72 25.55 30.13
C VAL A 10 -21.82 24.14 29.56
N GLU A 11 -22.76 23.35 30.08
CA GLU A 11 -23.03 22.00 29.59
C GLU A 11 -23.40 21.97 28.10
N LEU A 12 -24.26 22.90 27.66
CA LEU A 12 -24.70 23.01 26.27
C LEU A 12 -23.64 23.62 25.37
N GLU A 13 -22.85 24.58 25.86
CA GLU A 13 -21.69 25.12 25.12
C GLU A 13 -20.65 24.04 24.87
N GLN A 14 -20.39 23.17 25.86
CA GLN A 14 -19.51 22.00 25.66
C GLN A 14 -20.11 21.02 24.64
N TYR A 15 -21.40 20.72 24.74
CA TYR A 15 -22.08 19.85 23.77
C TYR A 15 -21.99 20.40 22.34
N GLU A 16 -22.16 21.71 22.17
CA GLU A 16 -22.01 22.37 20.87
C GLU A 16 -20.58 22.23 20.32
N ALA A 17 -19.57 22.41 21.17
CA ALA A 17 -18.17 22.18 20.80
C ALA A 17 -17.94 20.73 20.35
N ASP A 18 -18.44 19.75 21.10
CA ASP A 18 -18.30 18.33 20.80
C ASP A 18 -19.00 17.98 19.47
N ILE A 19 -20.20 18.51 19.22
CA ILE A 19 -20.93 18.29 17.96
C ILE A 19 -20.19 18.90 16.77
N ASN A 20 -19.60 20.08 16.93
CA ASN A 20 -18.79 20.71 15.91
C ASN A 20 -17.55 19.88 15.60
N GLU A 21 -16.87 19.34 16.62
CA GLU A 21 -15.74 18.43 16.44
C GLU A 21 -16.16 17.15 15.70
N ILE A 22 -17.26 16.50 16.11
CA ILE A 22 -17.77 15.29 15.43
C ILE A 22 -18.12 15.60 13.96
N SER A 23 -18.67 16.78 13.67
CA SER A 23 -18.97 17.24 12.31
C SER A 23 -17.71 17.42 11.46
N GLN A 24 -16.67 18.03 12.04
CA GLN A 24 -15.38 18.20 11.37
C GLN A 24 -14.69 16.86 11.13
N ASN A 25 -14.79 15.93 12.08
CA ASN A 25 -14.05 14.67 12.07
C ASN A 25 -14.74 13.58 11.23
N TYR A 26 -16.06 13.50 11.30
CA TYR A 26 -16.85 12.40 10.70
C TYR A 26 -17.89 12.89 9.68
N GLY A 27 -17.94 14.20 9.40
CA GLY A 27 -18.88 14.77 8.44
C GLY A 27 -20.32 14.47 8.84
N PRO A 28 -21.19 14.00 7.92
CA PRO A 28 -22.64 13.90 8.13
C PRO A 28 -23.06 12.99 9.29
N CYS A 29 -22.17 12.16 9.83
CA CYS A 29 -22.43 11.32 10.99
C CYS A 29 -22.82 12.10 12.25
N PHE A 30 -22.38 13.36 12.40
CA PHE A 30 -22.74 14.19 13.55
C PHE A 30 -24.27 14.32 13.70
N TYR A 31 -25.00 14.41 12.59
CA TYR A 31 -26.44 14.60 12.60
C TYR A 31 -27.18 13.34 13.07
N THR A 32 -26.69 12.16 12.67
CA THR A 32 -27.21 10.88 13.14
C THR A 32 -26.93 10.72 14.63
N TYR A 33 -25.70 11.03 15.06
CA TYR A 33 -25.32 11.02 16.47
C TYR A 33 -26.23 11.95 17.32
N HIS A 34 -26.39 13.21 16.91
CA HIS A 34 -27.24 14.19 17.59
C HIS A 34 -28.68 13.70 17.77
N LYS A 35 -29.28 13.13 16.71
CA LYS A 35 -30.65 12.59 16.77
C LYS A 35 -30.78 11.43 17.73
N MET A 36 -29.85 10.47 17.68
CA MET A 36 -29.89 9.30 18.57
C MET A 36 -29.61 9.69 20.03
N PHE A 37 -28.67 10.61 20.26
CA PHE A 37 -28.36 11.11 21.60
C PHE A 37 -29.56 11.84 22.21
N SER A 38 -30.20 12.72 21.44
CA SER A 38 -31.39 13.46 21.86
C SER A 38 -32.56 12.52 22.17
N ALA A 39 -32.77 11.49 21.34
CA ALA A 39 -33.79 10.47 21.59
C ALA A 39 -33.50 9.68 22.88
N LYS A 40 -32.24 9.29 23.11
CA LYS A 40 -31.81 8.62 24.34
C LYS A 40 -32.01 9.50 25.58
N ALA A 41 -31.69 10.79 25.48
CA ALA A 41 -31.91 11.74 26.57
C ALA A 41 -33.39 11.91 26.88
N ALA A 42 -34.25 11.99 25.86
CA ALA A 42 -35.70 12.06 26.05
C ALA A 42 -36.23 10.79 26.75
N ALA A 43 -35.81 9.60 26.30
CA ALA A 43 -36.21 8.33 26.90
C ALA A 43 -35.76 8.22 28.37
N ALA A 44 -34.52 8.62 28.68
CA ALA A 44 -34.00 8.57 30.05
C ALA A 44 -34.79 9.45 31.04
N ILE A 45 -35.28 10.60 30.58
CA ILE A 45 -36.13 11.49 31.38
C ILE A 45 -37.51 10.84 31.60
N VAL A 46 -38.10 10.28 30.55
CA VAL A 46 -39.47 9.72 30.61
C VAL A 46 -39.53 8.42 31.40
N GLU A 47 -38.60 7.50 31.18
CA GLU A 47 -38.65 6.13 31.73
C GLU A 47 -37.99 6.02 33.10
N HIS A 48 -36.96 6.82 33.35
CA HIS A 48 -36.11 6.67 34.54
C HIS A 48 -35.98 7.95 35.36
N ASN A 49 -36.57 9.07 34.91
CA ASN A 49 -36.39 10.40 35.53
C ASN A 49 -34.90 10.78 35.69
N ILE A 50 -34.06 10.34 34.74
CA ILE A 50 -32.62 10.62 34.73
C ILE A 50 -32.35 11.79 33.79
N VAL A 51 -31.71 12.84 34.31
CA VAL A 51 -31.19 13.94 33.51
C VAL A 51 -29.82 13.56 32.96
N ILE A 52 -29.72 13.41 31.64
CA ILE A 52 -28.44 13.17 30.97
C ILE A 52 -27.59 14.44 31.02
N ASN A 53 -26.29 14.25 31.25
CA ASN A 53 -25.29 15.30 31.10
C ASN A 53 -24.88 15.39 29.61
N TRP A 54 -25.22 16.51 28.98
CA TRP A 54 -24.94 16.84 27.58
C TRP A 54 -23.48 17.20 27.33
N SER A 55 -22.72 17.57 28.37
CA SER A 55 -21.28 17.89 28.25
C SER A 55 -20.38 16.66 28.07
N LYS A 56 -20.96 15.46 27.94
CA LYS A 56 -20.24 14.20 27.84
C LYS A 56 -20.65 13.47 26.59
N VAL A 57 -19.68 13.25 25.71
CA VAL A 57 -19.86 12.42 24.53
C VAL A 57 -20.14 10.98 24.94
N ASP A 58 -21.23 10.42 24.40
CA ASP A 58 -21.51 8.99 24.47
C ASP A 58 -20.64 8.22 23.46
N ASP A 59 -19.49 7.72 23.91
CA ASP A 59 -18.53 6.97 23.08
C ASP A 59 -19.14 5.75 22.40
N LYS A 60 -20.04 5.04 23.08
CA LYS A 60 -20.66 3.82 22.53
C LYS A 60 -21.56 4.19 21.35
N LEU A 61 -22.35 5.24 21.52
CA LEU A 61 -23.20 5.75 20.46
C LEU A 61 -22.37 6.35 19.31
N LEU A 62 -21.31 7.09 19.63
CA LEU A 62 -20.43 7.65 18.61
C LEU A 62 -19.80 6.54 17.78
N ASN A 63 -19.21 5.54 18.42
CA ASN A 63 -18.61 4.38 17.74
C ASN A 63 -19.64 3.60 16.91
N LEU A 64 -20.89 3.50 17.36
CA LEU A 64 -21.95 2.86 16.57
C LEU A 64 -22.25 3.64 15.29
N VAL A 65 -22.33 4.97 15.37
CA VAL A 65 -22.64 5.83 14.21
C VAL A 65 -21.45 6.00 13.27
N THR A 66 -20.22 5.87 13.78
CA THR A 66 -18.98 6.01 13.00
C THR A 66 -18.35 4.67 12.62
N HIS A 67 -18.94 3.53 13.00
CA HIS A 67 -18.51 2.21 12.58
C HIS A 67 -18.49 2.15 11.04
N ASN A 68 -17.29 2.12 10.44
CA ASN A 68 -16.97 2.18 9.00
C ASN A 68 -16.84 3.57 8.36
N VAL A 69 -16.83 4.64 9.15
CA VAL A 69 -16.50 5.98 8.65
C VAL A 69 -15.06 6.30 9.02
N GLN A 70 -14.22 6.47 8.00
CA GLN A 70 -12.86 6.95 8.22
C GLN A 70 -12.92 8.37 8.78
N SER A 71 -12.28 8.58 9.93
CA SER A 71 -12.12 9.90 10.49
C SER A 71 -11.27 10.76 9.54
N ARG A 72 -11.52 12.07 9.55
CA ARG A 72 -10.73 13.05 8.79
C ARG A 72 -9.41 13.43 9.46
N ALA A 73 -9.03 12.68 10.49
CA ALA A 73 -7.75 12.80 11.15
C ALA A 73 -6.60 12.71 10.13
N CYS A 74 -5.54 13.45 10.41
CA CYS A 74 -4.29 13.35 9.68
C CYS A 74 -3.78 11.90 9.70
N ALA A 75 -3.54 11.32 8.53
CA ALA A 75 -3.05 9.95 8.40
C ALA A 75 -1.62 9.75 8.93
N HIS A 76 -0.86 10.83 9.13
CA HIS A 76 0.52 10.77 9.63
C HIS A 76 0.63 10.88 11.14
N CYS A 77 -0.24 11.64 11.78
CA CYS A 77 -0.14 11.92 13.22
C CYS A 77 -1.42 11.71 14.01
N GLY A 78 -2.55 11.42 13.37
CA GLY A 78 -3.84 11.22 14.02
C GLY A 78 -4.55 12.49 14.48
N GLU A 79 -3.95 13.66 14.30
CA GLU A 79 -4.51 14.95 14.74
C GLU A 79 -5.58 15.47 13.77
N PHE A 80 -6.53 16.26 14.27
CA PHE A 80 -7.64 16.81 13.48
C PHE A 80 -7.42 18.24 12.98
N ASP A 81 -6.40 18.94 13.49
CA ASP A 81 -6.13 20.36 13.18
C ASP A 81 -5.59 20.61 11.76
N HIS A 82 -5.24 19.54 11.03
CA HIS A 82 -4.68 19.66 9.70
C HIS A 82 -4.95 18.42 8.85
N THR A 83 -5.00 18.61 7.53
CA THR A 83 -4.99 17.48 6.60
C THR A 83 -3.60 16.89 6.48
N SER A 84 -3.49 15.61 6.10
CA SER A 84 -2.20 14.90 5.94
C SER A 84 -1.16 15.66 5.08
N LYS A 85 -1.63 16.50 4.14
CA LYS A 85 -0.77 17.33 3.28
C LYS A 85 0.00 18.42 4.03
N PHE A 86 -0.52 18.90 5.15
CA PHE A 86 0.07 19.97 5.95
C PHE A 86 0.66 19.47 7.27
N CYS A 87 0.82 18.16 7.43
CA CYS A 87 1.37 17.58 8.65
C CYS A 87 2.83 17.97 8.83
N GLU A 88 3.12 18.70 9.91
CA GLU A 88 4.47 19.10 10.28
C GLU A 88 5.32 17.88 10.67
N LYS A 89 4.72 16.87 11.32
CA LYS A 89 5.38 15.57 11.60
C LYS A 89 5.69 14.77 10.32
N ALA A 90 5.07 15.09 9.18
CA ALA A 90 5.43 14.51 7.89
C ALA A 90 6.59 15.27 7.21
N LYS A 91 6.84 16.53 7.58
CA LYS A 91 7.93 17.37 7.02
C LYS A 91 9.25 17.17 7.77
N HIS A 92 9.18 17.04 9.09
CA HIS A 92 10.31 16.65 9.90
C HIS A 92 10.31 15.12 9.94
N GLY A 93 11.09 14.48 9.08
CA GLY A 93 11.31 13.04 9.14
C GLY A 93 11.85 12.67 10.52
N ILE A 94 10.97 12.32 11.45
CA ILE A 94 11.35 11.65 12.68
C ILE A 94 11.87 10.28 12.23
N PRO A 95 13.04 9.83 12.71
CA PRO A 95 13.46 8.45 12.54
C PRO A 95 12.57 7.61 13.44
N THR A 96 11.35 7.32 12.99
CA THR A 96 10.47 6.39 13.68
C THR A 96 11.10 5.02 13.52
N LEU A 97 11.75 4.56 14.58
CA LEU A 97 11.91 3.14 14.88
C LEU A 97 10.51 2.55 15.17
N SER A 98 9.64 2.56 14.17
CA SER A 98 8.49 1.67 14.10
C SER A 98 8.31 1.39 12.63
N GLN A 99 8.81 0.21 12.29
CA GLN A 99 8.23 -0.72 11.34
C GLN A 99 7.50 -0.01 10.21
N GLY A 100 8.15 -0.01 9.05
CA GLY A 100 7.40 -0.19 7.82
C GLY A 100 6.43 -1.35 8.02
N ALA A 101 5.21 -1.05 8.43
CA ALA A 101 4.04 -1.63 7.82
C ALA A 101 4.17 -1.26 6.34
N THR A 102 5.06 -2.00 5.65
CA THR A 102 4.73 -2.52 4.35
C THR A 102 3.26 -2.86 4.48
N HIS A 103 2.41 -2.04 3.87
CA HIS A 103 1.05 -2.43 3.62
C HIS A 103 1.26 -3.68 2.77
N ILE A 104 1.37 -4.85 3.40
CA ILE A 104 1.42 -6.13 2.73
C ILE A 104 0.03 -6.17 2.13
N ARG A 105 -0.07 -5.65 0.90
CA ARG A 105 -1.31 -5.69 0.17
C ARG A 105 -1.50 -7.17 -0.07
N ASN A 106 -2.39 -7.81 0.68
CA ASN A 106 -2.61 -9.23 0.47
C ASN A 106 -3.21 -9.49 -0.92
N THR A 107 -3.83 -8.47 -1.52
CA THR A 107 -4.47 -8.53 -2.84
C THR A 107 -4.17 -7.28 -3.70
N ASP A 108 -4.06 -7.49 -5.01
CA ASP A 108 -3.93 -6.41 -6.00
C ASP A 108 -5.28 -5.76 -6.32
N LYS A 109 -5.29 -4.70 -7.15
CA LYS A 109 -6.53 -4.00 -7.59
C LYS A 109 -7.53 -4.90 -8.34
N ARG A 110 -7.14 -6.12 -8.71
CA ARG A 110 -7.96 -7.12 -9.39
C ARG A 110 -8.28 -8.31 -8.47
N GLY A 111 -8.02 -8.19 -7.17
CA GLY A 111 -8.31 -9.20 -6.15
C GLY A 111 -7.36 -10.40 -6.15
N ARG A 112 -6.24 -10.36 -6.88
CA ARG A 112 -5.28 -11.48 -6.94
C ARG A 112 -4.26 -11.39 -5.81
N PRO A 113 -3.80 -12.51 -5.25
CA PRO A 113 -2.80 -12.49 -4.19
C PRO A 113 -1.53 -11.77 -4.65
N VAL A 114 -0.97 -10.92 -3.79
CA VAL A 114 0.33 -10.30 -4.04
C VAL A 114 1.42 -11.21 -3.51
N SER A 115 2.48 -11.39 -4.29
CA SER A 115 3.61 -12.23 -3.92
C SER A 115 4.89 -11.39 -3.87
N TYR A 116 5.82 -11.78 -3.01
CA TYR A 116 7.08 -11.08 -2.79
C TYR A 116 8.26 -12.04 -2.97
N ILE A 117 9.35 -11.55 -3.55
CA ILE A 117 10.64 -12.26 -3.61
C ILE A 117 11.73 -11.29 -3.16
N ALA A 118 12.56 -11.72 -2.21
CA ALA A 118 13.64 -10.89 -1.64
C ALA A 118 13.19 -9.49 -1.19
N GLY A 119 11.97 -9.38 -0.63
CA GLY A 119 11.40 -8.12 -0.15
C GLY A 119 10.78 -7.22 -1.24
N ALA A 120 10.84 -7.60 -2.52
CA ALA A 120 10.24 -6.85 -3.62
C ALA A 120 8.91 -7.47 -4.09
N GLU A 121 7.92 -6.62 -4.38
CA GLU A 121 6.60 -7.03 -4.89
C GLU A 121 6.70 -7.54 -6.33
N LEU A 122 6.18 -8.75 -6.58
CA LEU A 122 6.09 -9.32 -7.93
C LEU A 122 5.01 -8.64 -8.76
N CYS A 123 5.33 -8.42 -10.03
CA CYS A 123 4.33 -7.98 -11.00
C CYS A 123 3.39 -9.14 -11.33
N ASN A 124 2.16 -9.10 -10.80
CA ASN A 124 1.13 -10.06 -11.18
C ASN A 124 0.86 -10.03 -12.69
N ASN A 125 0.81 -8.85 -13.32
CA ASN A 125 0.59 -8.78 -14.76
C ASN A 125 1.67 -9.50 -15.57
N TYR A 126 2.94 -9.47 -15.11
CA TYR A 126 4.02 -10.25 -15.70
C TYR A 126 3.78 -11.76 -15.56
N ASN A 127 3.41 -12.20 -14.36
CA ASN A 127 3.11 -13.61 -14.08
C ASN A 127 1.91 -14.15 -14.89
N TYR A 128 0.96 -13.29 -15.25
CA TYR A 128 -0.18 -13.63 -16.11
C TYR A 128 0.06 -13.35 -17.61
N GLY A 129 1.27 -12.95 -18.01
CA GLY A 129 1.66 -12.74 -19.41
C GLY A 129 1.06 -11.49 -20.06
N THR A 130 0.73 -10.48 -19.27
CA THR A 130 0.06 -9.23 -19.69
C THR A 130 0.90 -7.97 -19.44
N CYS A 131 2.08 -8.10 -18.83
CA CYS A 131 3.02 -7.00 -18.66
C CYS A 131 4.14 -7.09 -19.69
N TYR A 132 4.30 -6.04 -20.50
CA TYR A 132 5.34 -5.94 -21.53
C TYR A 132 6.31 -4.77 -21.28
N ARG A 133 6.22 -4.11 -20.11
CA ARG A 133 7.07 -2.97 -19.76
C ARG A 133 8.49 -3.47 -19.45
N ARG A 134 9.50 -2.95 -20.14
CA ARG A 134 10.92 -3.26 -19.84
C ARG A 134 11.32 -2.73 -18.47
N GLU A 135 10.82 -1.56 -18.09
CA GLU A 135 11.01 -0.93 -16.78
C GLU A 135 9.70 -0.95 -16.00
N CYS A 136 9.43 -2.07 -15.35
CA CYS A 136 8.26 -2.20 -14.49
C CYS A 136 8.60 -1.74 -13.07
N LYS A 137 7.68 -0.99 -12.44
CA LYS A 137 7.81 -0.62 -11.02
C LYS A 137 7.77 -1.84 -10.08
N LEU A 138 7.24 -2.96 -10.56
CA LEU A 138 7.10 -4.22 -9.84
C LEU A 138 8.03 -5.26 -10.45
N MET A 139 8.56 -6.18 -9.64
CA MET A 139 9.57 -7.14 -10.05
C MET A 139 9.04 -8.15 -11.09
N HIS A 140 9.76 -8.29 -12.20
CA HIS A 140 9.51 -9.32 -13.20
C HIS A 140 10.24 -10.60 -12.84
N ALA A 141 9.58 -11.43 -12.04
CA ALA A 141 10.05 -12.78 -11.71
C ALA A 141 8.85 -13.74 -11.61
N CYS A 142 9.10 -15.00 -11.97
CA CYS A 142 8.13 -16.08 -11.87
C CYS A 142 7.83 -16.38 -10.39
N SER A 143 6.56 -16.37 -9.99
CA SER A 143 6.17 -16.67 -8.62
C SER A 143 6.43 -18.13 -8.20
N GLN A 144 6.69 -19.04 -9.15
CA GLN A 144 6.93 -20.46 -8.88
C GLN A 144 8.41 -20.81 -8.71
N CYS A 145 9.32 -20.11 -9.39
CA CYS A 145 10.76 -20.43 -9.37
C CYS A 145 11.69 -19.24 -9.20
N GLY A 146 11.16 -18.02 -9.12
CA GLY A 146 11.93 -16.79 -8.94
C GLY A 146 12.75 -16.31 -10.14
N SER A 147 12.73 -17.03 -11.28
CA SER A 147 13.46 -16.63 -12.48
C SER A 147 12.79 -15.43 -13.17
N SER A 148 13.59 -14.50 -13.69
CA SER A 148 13.15 -13.33 -14.48
C SER A 148 12.96 -13.62 -15.98
N GLY A 149 13.28 -14.82 -16.45
CA GLY A 149 13.17 -15.18 -17.87
C GLY A 149 11.75 -15.52 -18.35
N HIS A 150 10.82 -15.75 -17.42
CA HIS A 150 9.43 -16.09 -17.73
C HIS A 150 8.47 -15.73 -16.58
N GLY A 151 7.17 -15.64 -16.87
CA GLY A 151 6.12 -15.50 -15.85
C GLY A 151 5.47 -16.84 -15.50
N MET A 152 4.72 -16.91 -14.39
CA MET A 152 4.02 -18.12 -13.93
C MET A 152 3.18 -18.80 -15.01
N LYS A 153 2.44 -18.05 -15.83
CA LYS A 153 1.60 -18.61 -16.92
C LYS A 153 2.40 -19.45 -17.92
N THR A 154 3.68 -19.15 -18.07
CA THR A 154 4.62 -19.84 -18.97
C THR A 154 5.55 -20.83 -18.26
N PHE A 155 5.35 -21.06 -16.95
CA PHE A 155 6.21 -21.92 -16.13
C PHE A 155 6.30 -23.37 -16.64
N GLY A 156 5.18 -23.94 -17.10
CA GLY A 156 5.15 -25.30 -17.65
C GLY A 156 5.97 -25.48 -18.93
N LEU A 157 6.12 -24.42 -19.73
CA LEU A 157 6.96 -24.41 -20.94
C LEU A 157 8.44 -24.23 -20.58
N ALA A 158 8.75 -23.47 -19.52
CA ALA A 158 10.11 -23.24 -19.05
C ALA A 158 10.76 -24.48 -18.40
N LYS A 159 9.97 -25.37 -17.77
CA LYS A 159 10.47 -26.64 -17.21
C LYS A 159 11.07 -27.58 -18.25
N GLN A 160 10.76 -27.40 -19.53
CA GLN A 160 11.33 -28.21 -20.62
C GLN A 160 12.69 -27.67 -21.11
N GLN A 161 13.09 -26.45 -20.73
CA GLN A 161 14.37 -25.85 -21.14
C GLN A 161 15.49 -26.00 -20.12
N THR A 162 15.20 -26.38 -18.87
CA THR A 162 16.21 -26.57 -17.81
C THR A 162 16.75 -28.01 -17.69
N LYS A 163 16.38 -28.92 -18.61
CA LYS A 163 17.04 -30.23 -18.78
C LYS A 163 17.96 -30.24 -20.02
N GLN A 164 18.89 -29.31 -20.09
CA GLN A 164 20.16 -29.58 -20.76
C GLN A 164 21.29 -28.96 -19.92
N PRO A 165 22.30 -29.73 -19.50
CA PRO A 165 23.58 -29.12 -19.18
C PRO A 165 24.13 -28.56 -20.48
N ARG A 166 24.17 -27.22 -20.61
CA ARG A 166 25.06 -26.58 -21.57
C ARG A 166 26.48 -26.89 -21.12
N SER A 167 27.08 -27.92 -21.72
CA SER A 167 28.54 -28.03 -21.75
C SER A 167 29.06 -26.79 -22.46
N ASN A 168 29.83 -25.98 -21.72
CA ASN A 168 30.61 -24.91 -22.29
C ASN A 168 31.63 -25.53 -23.25
N ASN A 169 31.45 -25.32 -24.55
CA ASN A 169 32.54 -25.43 -25.50
C ASN A 169 32.60 -24.14 -26.33
N GLU A 170 32.94 -23.04 -25.65
CA GLU A 170 33.39 -21.80 -26.27
C GLU A 170 34.92 -21.81 -26.43
N ASN A 171 35.46 -22.80 -27.14
CA ASN A 171 36.86 -22.79 -27.59
C ASN A 171 37.03 -23.45 -28.97
N ALA A 172 36.13 -23.14 -29.92
CA ALA A 172 36.26 -23.63 -31.30
C ALA A 172 35.75 -22.63 -32.36
N LYS A 173 35.89 -21.32 -32.11
CA LYS A 173 35.62 -20.31 -33.14
C LYS A 173 36.55 -19.10 -33.15
N LEU A 174 37.78 -19.27 -32.63
CA LEU A 174 38.88 -18.31 -32.79
C LEU A 174 40.16 -18.88 -33.41
N ASP A 175 40.11 -20.09 -34.02
CA ASP A 175 41.27 -20.71 -34.73
C ASP A 175 41.02 -20.97 -36.23
N LYS A 176 40.04 -20.29 -36.84
CA LYS A 176 39.77 -20.41 -38.29
C LYS A 176 39.94 -19.12 -39.11
N LEU A 177 40.48 -18.07 -38.52
CA LEU A 177 40.86 -16.83 -39.23
C LEU A 177 42.36 -16.48 -39.11
N SER A 178 43.19 -17.34 -38.50
CA SER A 178 44.64 -17.16 -38.39
C SER A 178 45.48 -18.11 -39.27
N ASN A 179 44.85 -19.02 -40.04
CA ASN A 179 45.54 -20.00 -40.89
C ASN A 179 45.37 -19.80 -42.41
N LEU A 180 44.94 -18.62 -42.85
CA LEU A 180 44.87 -18.24 -44.27
C LEU A 180 45.95 -17.22 -44.71
N SER A 181 46.94 -16.91 -43.85
CA SER A 181 48.09 -16.06 -44.24
C SER A 181 49.46 -16.75 -44.17
N LYS A 182 49.53 -18.08 -43.99
CA LYS A 182 50.80 -18.83 -43.93
C LYS A 182 50.95 -19.97 -44.96
N ALA A 183 50.11 -20.03 -45.98
CA ALA A 183 50.19 -21.01 -47.06
C ALA A 183 50.47 -20.39 -48.46
N SER A 184 51.18 -19.24 -48.51
CA SER A 184 51.67 -18.67 -49.78
C SER A 184 53.13 -18.16 -49.72
N GLN A 185 53.95 -18.65 -48.79
CA GLN A 185 55.38 -18.30 -48.72
C GLN A 185 56.33 -19.51 -48.72
N THR A 186 55.91 -20.65 -49.27
CA THR A 186 56.77 -21.84 -49.37
C THR A 186 56.80 -22.46 -50.77
N GLU A 187 56.64 -21.67 -51.84
CA GLU A 187 56.87 -22.13 -53.23
C GLU A 187 57.51 -21.05 -54.15
N MET A 188 58.47 -20.26 -53.66
CA MET A 188 59.32 -19.39 -54.53
C MET A 188 60.80 -19.33 -54.13
N THR A 189 61.37 -20.45 -53.68
CA THR A 189 62.84 -20.62 -53.58
C THR A 189 63.33 -21.88 -54.29
N LYS A 190 62.81 -22.15 -55.49
CA LYS A 190 63.44 -23.04 -56.49
C LYS A 190 63.16 -22.58 -57.92
N ALA A 191 63.73 -21.44 -58.31
CA ALA A 191 63.98 -21.08 -59.71
C ALA A 191 64.92 -19.86 -59.78
N ASN A 192 66.20 -20.08 -59.48
CA ASN A 192 67.32 -19.31 -60.01
C ASN A 192 68.62 -20.08 -59.73
N ILE A 193 68.86 -21.07 -60.59
CA ILE A 193 70.18 -21.31 -61.16
C ILE A 193 70.02 -20.96 -62.64
#